data_AF-Q0CSJ4-F1
#
_entry.id   AF-Q0CSJ4-F1
#
_cell.length_a   1.000
_cell.length_b   1.000
_cell.length_c   1.000
_cell.angle_alpha   90.00
_cell.angle_beta   90.00
_cell.angle_gamma   90.00
#
_symmetry.space_group_name_H-M   'P 1'
#
loop_
_entity.id
_entity.type
_entity.pdbx_description
1 polymer ?
#
loop_
_entity_poly.entity_id
_entity_poly.type
_entity_poly.pdbx_seq_one_letter_code
_entity_poly.pdbx_strand_id
1 'polypeptide(L)'
;MTDLQSLPSEVLLLTFESCDSLSQAIALSLTSKRLYSIFSSLVHSIGTDVGRRDILAFDDAVIAARATRLVLERFHEGRLPPDPFPLESLGLKAKKSSLKHVGLVLNWAHLVNCIEDTYLVNTNWGADVWLRLSELGSTAAHDWRERFHRSMYPVFLTGAVSCRIYQEPLFLDAPYGFLEQGGHRPLTYDDIERMLRWYVFNFESYEHHEPLYSHLADYFVQQSQDRAQRETPPDVYPEGAIPYELSRDHANTLYADILQCVFAYMLLSDTWNEIVLF
;
A
#
# COMPACT_ATOMS: atom_id res chain seq x y z
N MET A 1 -41.58 17.86 -11.42
CA MET A 1 -40.17 17.50 -11.26
C MET A 1 -39.90 17.35 -9.78
N THR A 2 -39.63 16.15 -9.31
CA THR A 2 -39.24 15.88 -7.92
C THR A 2 -37.83 16.39 -7.71
N ASP A 3 -37.65 17.30 -6.75
CA ASP A 3 -36.34 17.80 -6.37
C ASP A 3 -35.54 16.66 -5.71
N LEU A 4 -34.30 16.45 -6.14
CA LEU A 4 -33.37 15.49 -5.55
C LEU A 4 -33.24 15.74 -4.04
N GLN A 5 -33.34 16.99 -3.60
CA GLN A 5 -33.31 17.37 -2.19
C GLN A 5 -34.59 17.03 -1.40
N SER A 6 -35.60 16.43 -2.01
CA SER A 6 -36.82 15.98 -1.34
C SER A 6 -36.86 14.45 -1.12
N LEU A 7 -35.93 13.71 -1.72
CA LEU A 7 -35.90 12.24 -1.65
C LEU A 7 -35.53 11.73 -0.24
N PRO A 8 -35.95 10.51 0.16
CA PRO A 8 -35.47 9.85 1.37
C PRO A 8 -33.96 9.62 1.37
N SER A 9 -33.34 9.55 2.54
CA SER A 9 -31.89 9.37 2.68
C SER A 9 -31.39 8.05 2.08
N GLU A 10 -32.23 7.02 2.08
CA GLU A 10 -31.98 5.71 1.48
C GLU A 10 -31.85 5.80 -0.03
N VAL A 11 -32.71 6.59 -0.68
CA VAL A 11 -32.64 6.81 -2.14
C VAL A 11 -31.38 7.60 -2.49
N LEU A 12 -31.03 8.59 -1.66
CA LEU A 12 -29.81 9.38 -1.84
C LEU A 12 -28.54 8.54 -1.62
N LEU A 13 -28.56 7.60 -0.68
CA LEU A 13 -27.49 6.61 -0.51
C LEU A 13 -27.32 5.78 -1.77
N LEU A 14 -28.41 5.22 -2.31
CA LEU A 14 -28.37 4.46 -3.56
C LEU A 14 -27.88 5.30 -4.74
N THR A 15 -28.21 6.59 -4.79
CA THR A 15 -27.65 7.51 -5.81
C THR A 15 -26.14 7.63 -5.67
N PHE A 16 -25.60 7.76 -4.45
CA PHE A 16 -24.15 7.78 -4.23
C PHE A 16 -23.49 6.45 -4.56
N GLU A 17 -24.09 5.33 -4.18
CA GLU A 17 -23.63 3.98 -4.53
C GLU A 17 -23.81 3.66 -6.02
N SER A 18 -24.54 4.49 -6.78
CA SER A 18 -24.61 4.37 -8.24
C SER A 18 -23.53 5.18 -8.96
N CYS A 19 -22.70 5.95 -8.25
CA CYS A 19 -21.57 6.64 -8.86
C CYS A 19 -20.50 5.65 -9.32
N ASP A 20 -19.88 5.92 -10.46
CA ASP A 20 -18.83 5.07 -11.02
C ASP A 20 -17.49 5.27 -10.29
N SER A 21 -17.28 6.44 -9.68
CA SER A 21 -16.05 6.78 -8.98
C SER A 21 -16.27 7.56 -7.70
N LEU A 22 -15.30 7.50 -6.79
CA LEU A 22 -15.32 8.28 -5.55
C LEU A 22 -15.25 9.77 -5.85
N SER A 23 -14.54 10.17 -6.92
CA SER A 23 -14.50 11.55 -7.38
C SER A 23 -15.88 12.05 -7.82
N GLN A 24 -16.66 11.23 -8.54
CA GLN A 24 -18.05 11.55 -8.87
C GLN A 24 -18.93 11.66 -7.62
N ALA A 25 -18.83 10.71 -6.68
CA ALA A 25 -19.59 10.74 -5.44
C ALA A 25 -19.27 11.99 -4.60
N ILE A 26 -17.99 12.37 -4.52
CA ILE A 26 -17.56 13.61 -3.86
C ILE A 26 -18.15 14.82 -4.59
N ALA A 27 -18.02 14.90 -5.91
CA ALA A 27 -18.57 16.01 -6.70
C ALA A 27 -20.08 16.16 -6.50
N LEU A 28 -20.84 15.05 -6.52
CA LEU A 28 -22.26 15.03 -6.23
C LEU A 28 -22.55 15.56 -4.82
N SER A 29 -21.77 15.14 -3.82
CA SER A 29 -21.94 15.60 -2.43
C SER A 29 -21.79 17.11 -2.29
N LEU A 30 -20.92 17.73 -3.09
CA LEU A 30 -20.61 19.15 -3.04
C LEU A 30 -21.69 20.03 -3.70
N THR A 31 -22.67 19.45 -4.40
CA THR A 31 -23.74 20.20 -5.07
C THR A 31 -24.79 20.78 -4.11
N SER A 32 -24.95 20.20 -2.90
CA SER A 32 -25.89 20.73 -1.90
C SER A 32 -25.49 20.37 -0.47
N LYS A 33 -25.92 21.21 0.49
CA LYS A 33 -25.68 20.96 1.92
C LYS A 33 -26.29 19.65 2.40
N ARG A 34 -27.46 19.27 1.88
CA ARG A 34 -28.13 18.01 2.25
C ARG A 34 -27.33 16.80 1.78
N LEU A 35 -26.90 16.81 0.52
CA LEU A 35 -26.08 15.73 -0.05
C LEU A 35 -24.73 15.63 0.65
N TYR A 36 -24.07 16.76 0.92
CA TYR A 36 -22.85 16.78 1.71
C TYR A 36 -23.03 16.17 3.11
N SER A 37 -24.13 16.52 3.79
CA SER A 37 -24.43 15.99 5.12
C SER A 37 -24.64 14.47 5.12
N ILE A 38 -25.36 13.95 4.11
CA ILE A 38 -25.61 12.52 3.95
C ILE A 38 -24.32 11.80 3.58
N PHE A 39 -23.57 12.32 2.61
CA PHE A 39 -22.28 11.76 2.23
C PHE A 39 -21.33 11.72 3.41
N SER A 40 -21.23 12.79 4.21
CA SER A 40 -20.36 12.86 5.37
C SER A 40 -20.75 11.86 6.47
N SER A 41 -22.04 11.62 6.69
CA SER A 41 -22.51 10.66 7.69
C SER A 41 -22.37 9.20 7.23
N LEU A 42 -22.46 8.96 5.91
CA LEU A 42 -22.41 7.63 5.30
C LEU A 42 -21.12 7.36 4.52
N VAL A 43 -20.09 8.20 4.70
CA VAL A 43 -18.84 8.17 3.93
C VAL A 43 -18.13 6.83 3.99
N HIS A 44 -18.29 6.08 5.08
CA HIS A 44 -17.72 4.75 5.19
C HIS A 44 -18.43 3.73 4.29
N SER A 45 -19.77 3.76 4.21
CA SER A 45 -20.54 2.85 3.35
C SER A 45 -20.27 3.19 1.89
N ILE A 46 -20.56 4.43 1.52
CA ILE A 46 -20.39 4.95 0.15
C ILE A 46 -18.94 4.80 -0.30
N GLY A 47 -18.00 5.21 0.57
CA GLY A 47 -16.58 5.17 0.26
C GLY A 47 -16.03 3.76 0.07
N THR A 48 -16.57 2.77 0.80
CA THR A 48 -16.13 1.38 0.64
C THR A 48 -16.75 0.74 -0.60
N ASP A 49 -18.05 0.97 -0.83
CA ASP A 49 -18.76 0.36 -1.95
C ASP A 49 -18.33 0.93 -3.31
N VAL A 50 -18.25 2.26 -3.43
CA VAL A 50 -17.76 2.92 -4.64
C VAL A 50 -16.24 2.70 -4.77
N GLY A 51 -15.50 2.79 -3.67
CA GLY A 51 -14.04 2.65 -3.67
C GLY A 51 -13.57 1.29 -4.18
N ARG A 52 -14.22 0.19 -3.79
CA ARG A 52 -13.88 -1.16 -4.28
C ARG A 52 -14.16 -1.38 -5.76
N ARG A 53 -15.03 -0.58 -6.37
CA ARG A 53 -15.33 -0.63 -7.81
C ARG A 53 -14.44 0.29 -8.63
N ASP A 54 -14.01 1.41 -8.05
CA ASP A 54 -13.24 2.46 -8.71
C ASP A 54 -11.72 2.26 -8.58
N ILE A 55 -11.25 1.79 -7.42
CA ILE A 55 -9.82 1.72 -7.08
C ILE A 55 -9.37 0.25 -7.04
N LEU A 56 -8.38 -0.07 -7.87
CA LEU A 56 -7.70 -1.36 -7.88
C LEU A 56 -7.05 -1.63 -6.52
N ALA A 57 -7.21 -2.86 -6.01
CA ALA A 57 -6.74 -3.28 -4.70
C ALA A 57 -7.11 -2.30 -3.55
N PHE A 58 -8.33 -1.76 -3.56
CA PHE A 58 -8.79 -0.71 -2.63
C PHE A 58 -8.54 -1.00 -1.14
N ASP A 59 -8.78 -2.24 -0.69
CA ASP A 59 -8.59 -2.60 0.72
C ASP A 59 -7.11 -2.48 1.13
N ASP A 60 -6.17 -2.89 0.28
CA ASP A 60 -4.72 -2.72 0.49
C ASP A 60 -4.32 -1.24 0.41
N ALA A 61 -4.90 -0.47 -0.52
CA ALA A 61 -4.70 0.96 -0.64
C ALA A 61 -5.06 1.70 0.66
N VAL A 62 -6.17 1.32 1.30
CA VAL A 62 -6.62 1.87 2.58
C VAL A 62 -5.60 1.60 3.69
N ILE A 63 -5.07 0.37 3.75
CA ILE A 63 -4.10 -0.02 4.77
C ILE A 63 -2.79 0.76 4.59
N ALA A 64 -2.23 0.78 3.38
CA ALA A 64 -1.03 1.54 3.07
C ALA A 64 -1.19 3.02 3.38
N ALA A 65 -2.31 3.63 2.94
CA ALA A 65 -2.63 5.01 3.20
C ALA A 65 -2.65 5.34 4.70
N ARG A 66 -3.32 4.51 5.51
CA ARG A 66 -3.40 4.71 6.96
C ARG A 66 -2.07 4.49 7.65
N ALA A 67 -1.28 3.51 7.22
CA ALA A 67 0.06 3.26 7.75
C ALA A 67 0.98 4.46 7.55
N THR A 68 1.08 4.96 6.31
CA THR A 68 1.96 6.11 6.03
C THR A 68 1.48 7.37 6.73
N ARG A 69 0.17 7.60 6.81
CA ARG A 69 -0.37 8.73 7.58
C ARG A 69 0.00 8.65 9.06
N LEU A 70 -0.06 7.46 9.67
CA LEU A 70 0.32 7.26 11.06
C LEU A 70 1.79 7.64 11.28
N VAL A 71 2.69 7.24 10.38
CA VAL A 71 4.11 7.61 10.42
C VAL A 71 4.28 9.13 10.32
N LEU A 72 3.65 9.76 9.33
CA LEU A 72 3.74 11.21 9.12
C LEU A 72 3.22 12.00 10.33
N GLU A 73 2.09 11.59 10.91
CA GLU A 73 1.54 12.23 12.11
C GLU A 73 2.52 12.14 13.30
N ARG A 74 3.18 10.99 13.48
CA ARG A 74 4.17 10.80 14.56
C ARG A 74 5.42 11.65 14.37
N PHE A 75 5.93 11.74 13.14
CA PHE A 75 7.07 12.61 12.86
C PHE A 75 6.75 14.09 13.01
N HIS A 76 5.55 14.54 12.63
CA HIS A 76 5.12 15.91 12.92
C HIS A 76 5.02 16.19 14.43
N GLU A 77 4.75 15.18 15.26
CA GLU A 77 4.80 15.27 16.72
C GLU A 77 6.23 15.16 17.31
N GLY A 78 7.26 14.99 16.47
CA GLY A 78 8.64 14.76 16.91
C GLY A 78 8.83 13.40 17.59
N ARG A 79 8.01 12.40 17.24
CA ARG A 79 8.01 11.07 17.82
C ARG A 79 8.22 9.99 16.76
N LEU A 80 8.82 8.87 17.18
CA LEU A 80 8.90 7.69 16.34
C LEU A 80 7.51 7.01 16.19
N PRO A 81 7.28 6.28 15.09
CA PRO A 81 6.11 5.42 14.96
C PRO A 81 5.99 4.41 16.11
N PRO A 82 4.77 3.94 16.43
CA PRO A 82 4.55 2.98 17.51
C PRO A 82 5.27 1.64 17.24
N ASP A 83 5.66 0.99 18.34
CA ASP A 83 6.22 -0.36 18.35
C ASP A 83 5.50 -1.19 19.45
N PRO A 84 4.81 -2.29 19.10
CA PRO A 84 4.60 -2.80 17.74
C PRO A 84 3.72 -1.87 16.88
N PHE A 85 3.94 -1.89 15.56
CA PHE A 85 3.14 -1.12 14.61
C PHE A 85 1.70 -1.68 14.54
N PRO A 86 0.63 -0.87 14.63
CA PRO A 86 -0.73 -1.37 14.88
C PRO A 86 -1.45 -1.85 13.61
N LEU A 87 -0.91 -2.87 12.94
CA LEU A 87 -1.37 -3.40 11.64
C LEU A 87 -2.87 -3.78 11.62
N GLU A 88 -3.32 -4.54 12.62
CA GLU A 88 -4.71 -4.98 12.80
C GLU A 88 -5.73 -3.83 12.78
N SER A 89 -5.32 -2.62 13.21
CA SER A 89 -6.20 -1.46 13.30
C SER A 89 -6.37 -0.68 11.99
N LEU A 90 -5.59 -1.00 10.96
CA LEU A 90 -5.50 -0.22 9.72
C LEU A 90 -6.60 -0.60 8.72
N GLY A 91 -7.15 -1.82 8.79
CA GLY A 91 -8.16 -2.28 7.85
C GLY A 91 -9.53 -1.58 7.96
N LEU A 92 -10.35 -1.72 6.92
CA LEU A 92 -11.72 -1.18 6.89
C LEU A 92 -12.62 -1.81 7.96
N LYS A 93 -12.38 -3.08 8.31
CA LYS A 93 -13.11 -3.80 9.38
C LYS A 93 -12.85 -3.19 10.76
N ALA A 94 -11.63 -2.72 11.02
CA ALA A 94 -11.23 -2.22 12.33
C ALA A 94 -11.59 -0.75 12.55
N LYS A 95 -11.51 0.09 11.50
CA LYS A 95 -11.74 1.53 11.62
C LYS A 95 -12.55 2.08 10.44
N LYS A 96 -13.62 2.81 10.76
CA LYS A 96 -14.48 3.48 9.77
C LYS A 96 -13.72 4.57 9.01
N SER A 97 -14.01 4.67 7.72
CA SER A 97 -13.46 5.73 6.86
C SER A 97 -14.06 7.09 7.21
N SER A 98 -13.26 8.13 7.01
CA SER A 98 -13.68 9.53 7.12
C SER A 98 -13.44 10.21 5.78
N LEU A 99 -13.98 11.41 5.56
CA LEU A 99 -13.74 12.18 4.34
C LEU A 99 -12.24 12.40 4.07
N LYS A 100 -11.47 12.72 5.12
CA LYS A 100 -10.01 12.88 5.03
C LYS A 100 -9.31 11.57 4.63
N HIS A 101 -9.84 10.43 5.05
CA HIS A 101 -9.31 9.12 4.65
C HIS A 101 -9.61 8.83 3.18
N VAL A 102 -10.80 9.14 2.68
CA VAL A 102 -11.14 8.94 1.26
C VAL A 102 -10.21 9.74 0.35
N GLY A 103 -9.98 11.02 0.67
CA GLY A 103 -9.03 11.84 -0.10
C GLY A 103 -7.59 11.30 -0.07
N LEU A 104 -7.17 10.75 1.07
CA LEU A 104 -5.86 10.11 1.17
C LEU A 104 -5.76 8.87 0.29
N VAL A 105 -6.76 8.00 0.29
CA VAL A 105 -6.79 6.79 -0.53
C VAL A 105 -6.79 7.14 -2.02
N LEU A 106 -7.52 8.19 -2.43
CA LEU A 106 -7.48 8.71 -3.79
C LEU A 106 -6.06 9.17 -4.21
N ASN A 107 -5.33 9.84 -3.31
CA ASN A 107 -3.94 10.23 -3.60
C ASN A 107 -3.02 9.02 -3.77
N TRP A 108 -3.22 7.97 -2.97
CA TRP A 108 -2.45 6.73 -3.08
C TRP A 108 -2.79 5.95 -4.36
N ALA A 109 -4.07 5.87 -4.72
CA ALA A 109 -4.51 5.31 -6.00
C ALA A 109 -3.92 6.09 -7.18
N HIS A 110 -3.92 7.41 -7.10
CA HIS A 110 -3.30 8.25 -8.13
C HIS A 110 -1.79 8.01 -8.24
N LEU A 111 -1.07 7.96 -7.12
CA LEU A 111 0.37 7.66 -7.11
C LEU A 111 0.68 6.32 -7.80
N VAL A 112 -0.05 5.27 -7.46
CA VAL A 112 0.17 3.94 -8.06
C VAL A 112 -0.16 3.93 -9.55
N ASN A 113 -1.23 4.64 -9.97
CA ASN A 113 -1.50 4.84 -11.40
C ASN A 113 -0.36 5.56 -12.10
N CYS A 114 0.22 6.63 -11.52
CA CYS A 114 1.36 7.32 -12.12
C CYS A 114 2.59 6.42 -12.25
N ILE A 115 2.82 5.56 -11.26
CA ILE A 115 3.91 4.57 -11.32
C ILE A 115 3.61 3.57 -12.44
N GLU A 116 2.41 2.99 -12.48
CA GLU A 116 1.95 2.09 -13.52
C GLU A 116 2.17 2.68 -14.93
N ASP A 117 1.69 3.91 -15.16
CA ASP A 117 1.84 4.63 -16.42
C ASP A 117 3.31 4.83 -16.79
N THR A 118 4.14 5.20 -15.82
CA THR A 118 5.59 5.37 -16.02
C THR A 118 6.21 4.07 -16.51
N TYR A 119 5.84 2.92 -15.94
CA TYR A 119 6.39 1.63 -16.33
C TYR A 119 5.87 1.15 -17.67
N LEU A 120 4.57 1.24 -17.92
CA LEU A 120 3.96 0.80 -19.16
C LEU A 120 4.41 1.64 -20.36
N VAL A 121 4.63 2.95 -20.18
CA VAL A 121 4.98 3.87 -21.27
C VAL A 121 6.49 4.03 -21.44
N ASN A 122 7.26 4.13 -20.35
CA ASN A 122 8.66 4.53 -20.43
C ASN A 122 9.65 3.35 -20.45
N THR A 123 9.16 2.11 -20.49
CA THR A 123 10.03 0.93 -20.60
C THR A 123 9.67 0.08 -21.82
N ASN A 124 10.68 -0.41 -22.54
CA ASN A 124 10.48 -1.31 -23.69
C ASN A 124 9.73 -2.59 -23.28
N TRP A 125 10.02 -3.10 -22.08
CA TRP A 125 9.32 -4.24 -21.51
C TRP A 125 7.85 -3.91 -21.22
N GLY A 126 7.56 -2.77 -20.59
CA GLY A 126 6.20 -2.33 -20.28
C GLY A 126 5.36 -2.13 -21.54
N ALA A 127 5.95 -1.60 -22.62
CA ALA A 127 5.27 -1.45 -23.90
C ALA A 127 4.91 -2.81 -24.54
N ASP A 128 5.80 -3.81 -24.49
CA ASP A 128 5.54 -5.17 -24.96
C ASP A 128 4.46 -5.86 -24.10
N VAL A 129 4.54 -5.71 -22.77
CA VAL A 129 3.51 -6.21 -21.84
C VAL A 129 2.15 -5.60 -22.15
N TRP A 130 2.07 -4.27 -22.31
CA TRP A 130 0.82 -3.59 -22.61
C TRP A 130 0.20 -4.04 -23.94
N LEU A 131 1.03 -4.24 -24.97
CA LEU A 131 0.58 -4.76 -26.26
C LEU A 131 -0.02 -6.16 -26.09
N ARG A 132 0.67 -7.07 -25.40
CA ARG A 132 0.19 -8.44 -25.14
C ARG A 132 -1.09 -8.46 -24.32
N LEU A 133 -1.19 -7.62 -23.29
CA LEU A 133 -2.41 -7.50 -22.48
C LEU A 133 -3.59 -7.01 -23.32
N SER A 134 -3.34 -6.05 -24.22
CA SER A 134 -4.35 -5.54 -25.15
C SER A 134 -4.84 -6.61 -26.13
N GLU A 135 -3.95 -7.51 -26.58
CA GLU A 135 -4.30 -8.65 -27.44
C GLU A 135 -5.11 -9.73 -26.70
N LEU A 136 -4.84 -9.94 -25.41
CA LEU A 136 -5.55 -10.89 -24.56
C LEU A 136 -6.94 -10.37 -24.10
N GLY A 137 -7.20 -9.08 -24.25
CA GLY A 137 -8.49 -8.44 -23.99
C GLY A 137 -8.58 -7.71 -22.64
N SER A 138 -9.69 -7.01 -22.44
CA SER A 138 -9.88 -6.07 -21.31
C SER A 138 -9.83 -6.74 -19.93
N THR A 139 -10.28 -8.00 -19.81
CA THR A 139 -10.21 -8.74 -18.53
C THR A 139 -8.77 -9.05 -18.14
N ALA A 140 -7.94 -9.52 -19.09
CA ALA A 140 -6.54 -9.82 -18.80
C ALA A 140 -5.75 -8.56 -18.42
N ALA A 141 -6.01 -7.45 -19.12
CA ALA A 141 -5.45 -6.16 -18.77
C ALA A 141 -5.88 -5.73 -17.35
N HIS A 142 -7.18 -5.80 -17.03
CA HIS A 142 -7.68 -5.47 -15.69
C HIS A 142 -7.04 -6.33 -14.59
N ASP A 143 -6.95 -7.64 -14.78
CA ASP A 143 -6.38 -8.56 -13.79
C ASP A 143 -4.88 -8.31 -13.57
N TRP A 144 -4.14 -7.97 -14.62
CA TRP A 144 -2.75 -7.58 -14.49
C TRP A 144 -2.61 -6.28 -13.68
N ARG A 145 -3.43 -5.25 -14.00
CA ARG A 145 -3.41 -3.97 -13.28
C ARG A 145 -3.78 -4.15 -11.82
N GLU A 146 -4.82 -4.93 -11.53
CA GLU A 146 -5.21 -5.28 -10.15
C GLU A 146 -4.04 -5.91 -9.38
N ARG A 147 -3.34 -6.89 -9.97
CA ARG A 147 -2.16 -7.51 -9.35
C ARG A 147 -1.00 -6.54 -9.18
N PHE A 148 -0.75 -5.67 -10.16
CA PHE A 148 0.26 -4.62 -10.06
C PHE A 148 -0.03 -3.71 -8.87
N HIS A 149 -1.24 -3.15 -8.76
CA HIS A 149 -1.62 -2.28 -7.65
C HIS A 149 -1.55 -3.00 -6.30
N ARG A 150 -2.03 -4.24 -6.26
CA ARG A 150 -1.98 -5.11 -5.07
C ARG A 150 -0.54 -5.39 -4.62
N SER A 151 0.43 -5.38 -5.52
CA SER A 151 1.85 -5.55 -5.18
C SER A 151 2.50 -4.27 -4.65
N MET A 152 2.03 -3.11 -5.10
CA MET A 152 2.60 -1.80 -4.74
C MET A 152 2.23 -1.40 -3.32
N TYR A 153 0.97 -1.59 -2.90
CA TYR A 153 0.52 -1.17 -1.57
C TYR A 153 1.24 -1.87 -0.40
N PRO A 154 1.49 -3.19 -0.43
CA PRO A 154 2.33 -3.86 0.55
C PRO A 154 3.76 -3.33 0.64
N VAL A 155 4.36 -2.89 -0.49
CA VAL A 155 5.69 -2.27 -0.47
C VAL A 155 5.65 -0.96 0.33
N PHE A 156 4.64 -0.12 0.09
CA PHE A 156 4.45 1.10 0.88
C PHE A 156 4.14 0.85 2.35
N LEU A 157 3.32 -0.17 2.64
CA LEU A 157 3.06 -0.62 4.00
C LEU A 157 4.36 -1.06 4.71
N THR A 158 5.17 -1.87 4.03
CA THR A 158 6.47 -2.34 4.53
C THR A 158 7.38 -1.17 4.85
N GLY A 159 7.45 -0.16 3.96
CA GLY A 159 8.20 1.06 4.23
C GLY A 159 7.69 1.82 5.46
N ALA A 160 6.37 1.92 5.64
CA ALA A 160 5.78 2.59 6.80
C ALA A 160 6.05 1.84 8.12
N VAL A 161 5.93 0.51 8.12
CA VAL A 161 6.14 -0.34 9.31
C VAL A 161 7.61 -0.36 9.71
N SER A 162 8.50 -0.55 8.73
CA SER A 162 9.95 -0.59 8.94
C SER A 162 10.53 0.79 9.28
N CYS A 163 9.76 1.86 9.11
CA CYS A 163 10.22 3.22 9.33
C CYS A 163 10.84 3.41 10.72
N ARG A 164 10.20 2.92 11.79
CA ARG A 164 10.79 3.00 13.12
C ARG A 164 12.12 2.24 13.21
N ILE A 165 12.15 1.01 12.71
CA ILE A 165 13.31 0.11 12.80
C ILE A 165 14.57 0.79 12.24
N TYR A 166 14.45 1.50 11.11
CA TYR A 166 15.54 2.24 10.51
C TYR A 166 15.81 3.62 11.13
N GLN A 167 14.79 4.29 11.66
CA GLN A 167 14.91 5.66 12.18
C GLN A 167 15.30 5.72 13.66
N GLU A 168 14.97 4.71 14.47
CA GLU A 168 15.30 4.66 15.89
C GLU A 168 16.81 4.72 16.18
N PRO A 169 17.67 3.97 15.46
CA PRO A 169 19.12 4.12 15.58
C PRO A 169 19.59 5.55 15.32
N LEU A 170 19.03 6.19 14.29
CA LEU A 170 19.39 7.56 13.88
C LEU A 170 18.85 8.58 14.88
N PHE A 171 17.72 8.31 15.53
CA PHE A 171 17.17 9.18 16.55
C PHE A 171 17.98 9.14 17.85
N LEU A 172 18.52 7.96 18.21
CA LEU A 172 19.22 7.73 19.47
C LEU A 172 20.72 8.00 19.38
N ASP A 173 21.36 7.65 18.26
CA ASP A 173 22.82 7.66 18.11
C ASP A 173 23.25 8.02 16.68
N ALA A 174 22.57 8.98 16.04
CA ALA A 174 22.99 9.47 14.73
C ALA A 174 24.43 10.02 14.77
N PRO A 175 25.21 9.80 13.69
CA PRO A 175 26.45 10.53 13.48
C PRO A 175 26.23 12.04 13.52
N TYR A 176 27.20 12.78 14.05
CA TYR A 176 27.09 14.23 14.18
C TYR A 176 26.84 14.89 12.82
N GLY A 177 25.78 15.72 12.73
CA GLY A 177 25.38 16.42 11.53
C GLY A 177 24.72 15.54 10.45
N PHE A 178 24.51 14.24 10.68
CA PHE A 178 23.92 13.32 9.70
C PHE A 178 22.49 13.74 9.31
N LEU A 179 21.65 14.03 10.30
CA LEU A 179 20.26 14.46 10.09
C LEU A 179 20.19 15.92 9.62
N GLU A 180 21.08 16.79 10.10
CA GLU A 180 21.09 18.23 9.77
C GLU A 180 21.53 18.50 8.32
N GLN A 181 22.36 17.62 7.76
CA GLN A 181 22.88 17.74 6.38
C GLN A 181 22.15 16.82 5.40
N GLY A 182 21.01 16.22 5.79
CA GLY A 182 20.21 15.37 4.93
C GLY A 182 20.98 14.16 4.36
N GLY A 183 21.99 13.66 5.07
CA GLY A 183 22.84 12.56 4.58
C GLY A 183 23.83 12.93 3.46
N HIS A 184 24.02 14.22 3.14
CA HIS A 184 24.96 14.64 2.08
C HIS A 184 26.44 14.60 2.49
N ARG A 185 26.74 14.39 3.77
CA ARG A 185 28.10 14.16 4.24
C ARG A 185 28.50 12.70 4.01
N PRO A 186 29.67 12.42 3.42
CA PRO A 186 30.20 11.07 3.36
C PRO A 186 30.35 10.48 4.77
N LEU A 187 29.82 9.27 4.97
CA LEU A 187 30.00 8.53 6.21
C LEU A 187 31.49 8.19 6.42
N THR A 188 31.99 8.45 7.62
CA THR A 188 33.33 8.03 8.02
C THR A 188 33.32 6.57 8.45
N TYR A 189 34.50 5.95 8.56
CA TYR A 189 34.62 4.59 9.07
C TYR A 189 33.99 4.44 10.47
N ASP A 190 34.20 5.40 11.36
CA ASP A 190 33.63 5.41 12.70
C ASP A 190 32.08 5.52 12.68
N ASP A 191 31.53 6.25 11.70
CA ASP A 191 30.08 6.37 11.53
C ASP A 191 29.49 5.03 11.06
N ILE A 192 30.17 4.35 10.13
CA ILE A 192 29.78 3.01 9.65
C ILE A 192 29.87 1.98 10.77
N GLU A 193 30.99 1.94 11.49
CA GLU A 193 31.18 1.01 12.62
C GLU A 193 30.09 1.21 13.68
N ARG A 194 29.71 2.46 13.95
CA ARG A 194 28.61 2.78 14.86
C ARG A 194 27.26 2.29 14.33
N MET A 195 26.95 2.55 13.06
CA MET A 195 25.69 2.08 12.46
C MET A 195 25.57 0.56 12.48
N LEU A 196 26.66 -0.16 12.18
CA LEU A 196 26.71 -1.63 12.18
C LEU A 196 26.51 -2.28 13.57
N ARG A 197 26.48 -1.50 14.66
CA ARG A 197 26.07 -2.00 15.99
C ARG A 197 24.58 -2.28 16.07
N TRP A 198 23.77 -1.65 15.23
CA TRP A 198 22.34 -1.88 15.16
C TRP A 198 22.07 -2.99 14.15
N TYR A 199 21.37 -4.04 14.59
CA TYR A 199 21.12 -5.23 13.76
C TYR A 199 20.48 -4.89 12.42
N VAL A 200 19.61 -3.87 12.35
CA VAL A 200 18.95 -3.42 11.12
C VAL A 200 19.93 -2.96 10.02
N PHE A 201 21.13 -2.50 10.38
CA PHE A 201 22.16 -2.10 9.42
C PHE A 201 23.24 -3.18 9.22
N ASN A 202 23.29 -4.18 10.10
CA ASN A 202 24.24 -5.27 10.01
C ASN A 202 23.60 -6.52 9.39
N PHE A 203 23.70 -6.62 8.08
CA PHE A 203 23.15 -7.74 7.31
C PHE A 203 23.88 -9.07 7.52
N GLU A 204 25.06 -9.07 8.15
CA GLU A 204 25.76 -10.30 8.52
C GLU A 204 25.14 -10.94 9.79
N SER A 205 24.37 -10.18 10.57
CA SER A 205 23.71 -10.63 11.80
C SER A 205 22.26 -11.11 11.56
N TYR A 206 22.04 -11.89 10.51
CA TYR A 206 20.71 -12.31 10.04
C TYR A 206 19.84 -12.95 11.13
N GLU A 207 20.44 -13.65 12.09
CA GLU A 207 19.75 -14.31 13.21
C GLU A 207 18.97 -13.32 14.10
N HIS A 208 19.35 -12.04 14.07
CA HIS A 208 18.71 -10.99 14.86
C HIS A 208 17.66 -10.19 14.06
N HIS A 209 17.44 -10.53 12.79
CA HIS A 209 16.49 -9.82 11.92
C HIS A 209 15.06 -10.35 12.07
N GLU A 210 14.89 -11.63 12.39
CA GLU A 210 13.56 -12.23 12.55
C GLU A 210 12.67 -11.44 13.53
N PRO A 211 13.12 -11.07 14.76
CA PRO A 211 12.28 -10.29 15.67
C PRO A 211 11.88 -8.92 15.12
N LEU A 212 12.69 -8.31 14.24
CA LEU A 212 12.42 -6.99 13.66
C LEU A 212 11.25 -7.02 12.67
N TYR A 213 11.13 -8.11 11.92
CA TYR A 213 10.17 -8.21 10.80
C TYR A 213 9.04 -9.21 11.03
N SER A 214 9.14 -10.06 12.06
CA SER A 214 8.16 -11.12 12.39
C SER A 214 6.72 -10.65 12.36
N HIS A 215 6.41 -9.53 13.04
CA HIS A 215 5.04 -9.02 13.11
C HIS A 215 4.47 -8.63 11.72
N LEU A 216 5.30 -8.09 10.84
CA LEU A 216 4.89 -7.77 9.47
C LEU A 216 4.77 -9.04 8.61
N ALA A 217 5.69 -10.00 8.79
CA ALA A 217 5.66 -11.27 8.09
C ALA A 217 4.39 -12.06 8.44
N ASP A 218 4.07 -12.19 9.73
CA ASP A 218 2.86 -12.84 10.23
C ASP A 218 1.61 -12.17 9.66
N TYR A 219 1.59 -10.84 9.61
CA TYR A 219 0.49 -10.11 9.01
C TYR A 219 0.31 -10.45 7.52
N PHE A 220 1.38 -10.53 6.73
CA PHE A 220 1.27 -10.90 5.33
C PHE A 220 0.82 -12.35 5.13
N VAL A 221 1.28 -13.28 5.96
CA VAL A 221 0.81 -14.67 5.96
C VAL A 221 -0.69 -14.73 6.25
N GLN A 222 -1.17 -13.93 7.20
CA GLN A 222 -2.59 -13.89 7.53
C GLN A 222 -3.43 -13.27 6.40
N GLN A 223 -2.93 -12.22 5.74
CA GLN A 223 -3.59 -11.62 4.56
C GLN A 223 -3.65 -12.61 3.39
N SER A 224 -2.58 -13.36 3.11
CA SER A 224 -2.57 -14.35 2.02
C SER A 224 -3.52 -15.52 2.30
N GLN A 225 -3.64 -15.94 3.56
CA GLN A 225 -4.62 -16.94 3.96
C GLN A 225 -6.06 -16.47 3.72
N ASP A 226 -6.37 -15.23 4.12
CA ASP A 226 -7.68 -14.62 3.91
C ASP A 226 -8.03 -14.52 2.40
N ARG A 227 -7.03 -14.24 1.56
CA ARG A 227 -7.18 -14.16 0.10
C ARG A 227 -7.37 -15.53 -0.54
N ALA A 228 -6.58 -16.53 -0.14
CA ALA A 228 -6.69 -17.90 -0.66
C ALA A 228 -8.08 -18.52 -0.43
N GLN A 229 -8.82 -18.06 0.58
CA GLN A 229 -10.20 -18.49 0.82
C GLN A 229 -11.25 -17.82 -0.08
N ARG A 230 -10.93 -16.65 -0.66
CA ARG A 230 -11.87 -15.82 -1.43
C ARG A 230 -11.62 -15.86 -2.92
N GLU A 231 -10.38 -16.12 -3.33
CA GLU A 231 -9.91 -16.03 -4.70
C GLU A 231 -9.35 -17.38 -5.16
N THR A 232 -9.37 -17.61 -6.48
CA THR A 232 -8.69 -18.79 -7.05
C THR A 232 -7.19 -18.50 -7.11
N PRO A 233 -6.35 -19.30 -6.43
CA PRO A 233 -4.92 -19.05 -6.39
C PRO A 233 -4.30 -19.26 -7.78
N PRO A 234 -3.27 -18.48 -8.15
CA PRO A 234 -2.50 -18.76 -9.36
C PRO A 234 -1.73 -20.08 -9.19
N ASP A 235 -1.75 -20.96 -10.19
CA ASP A 235 -0.97 -22.20 -10.17
C ASP A 235 0.47 -21.91 -10.62
N VAL A 236 1.23 -21.30 -9.71
CA VAL A 236 2.61 -20.83 -9.95
C VAL A 236 3.61 -21.41 -8.96
N TYR A 237 3.14 -22.11 -7.93
CA TYR A 237 4.00 -22.70 -6.92
C TYR A 237 4.61 -24.03 -7.42
N PRO A 238 5.92 -24.27 -7.20
CA PRO A 238 6.58 -25.47 -7.70
C PRO A 238 5.93 -26.78 -7.21
N GLU A 239 5.66 -27.70 -8.15
CA GLU A 239 5.12 -29.02 -7.84
C GLU A 239 6.11 -29.82 -6.98
N GLY A 240 5.79 -29.99 -5.69
CA GLY A 240 6.59 -30.76 -4.74
C GLY A 240 7.20 -29.96 -3.58
N ALA A 241 7.08 -28.63 -3.60
CA ALA A 241 7.62 -27.76 -2.55
C ALA A 241 6.62 -27.45 -1.42
N ILE A 242 5.62 -28.29 -1.14
CA ILE A 242 4.53 -27.95 -0.18
C ILE A 242 5.13 -27.54 1.17
N PRO A 243 4.98 -26.27 1.60
CA PRO A 243 5.51 -25.82 2.88
C PRO A 243 4.88 -26.61 4.02
N TYR A 244 5.68 -26.95 5.02
CA TYR A 244 5.18 -27.49 6.26
C TYR A 244 4.13 -26.52 6.83
N GLU A 245 2.95 -27.02 7.22
CA GLU A 245 1.81 -26.27 7.81
C GLU A 245 0.97 -25.36 6.89
N LEU A 246 1.29 -25.19 5.61
CA LEU A 246 0.46 -24.40 4.68
C LEU A 246 -0.34 -25.29 3.72
N SER A 247 -1.60 -24.95 3.48
CA SER A 247 -2.37 -25.53 2.37
C SER A 247 -1.76 -25.11 1.03
N ARG A 248 -1.94 -25.92 -0.03
CA ARG A 248 -1.40 -25.60 -1.37
C ARG A 248 -1.93 -24.27 -1.90
N ASP A 249 -3.21 -23.98 -1.68
CA ASP A 249 -3.83 -22.73 -2.13
C ASP A 249 -3.23 -21.53 -1.41
N HIS A 250 -3.04 -21.64 -0.09
CA HIS A 250 -2.35 -20.62 0.69
C HIS A 250 -0.89 -20.43 0.22
N ALA A 251 -0.15 -21.52 0.01
CA ALA A 251 1.23 -21.45 -0.47
C ALA A 251 1.36 -20.78 -1.85
N ASN A 252 0.45 -21.10 -2.78
CA ASN A 252 0.35 -20.46 -4.09
C ASN A 252 0.12 -18.94 -3.96
N THR A 253 -0.88 -18.53 -3.18
CA THR A 253 -1.19 -17.11 -2.99
C THR A 253 -0.04 -16.37 -2.32
N LEU A 254 0.51 -16.91 -1.23
CA LEU A 254 1.62 -16.29 -0.50
C LEU A 254 2.86 -16.14 -1.39
N TYR A 255 3.21 -17.16 -2.17
CA TYR A 255 4.35 -17.10 -3.08
C TYR A 255 4.16 -16.05 -4.18
N ALA A 256 2.96 -16.01 -4.78
CA ALA A 256 2.63 -15.00 -5.77
C ALA A 256 2.69 -13.59 -5.17
N ASP A 257 2.12 -13.37 -3.98
CA ASP A 257 2.13 -12.09 -3.28
C ASP A 257 3.57 -11.64 -2.97
N ILE A 258 4.42 -12.53 -2.45
CA ILE A 258 5.82 -12.23 -2.13
C ILE A 258 6.60 -11.88 -3.41
N LEU A 259 6.52 -12.70 -4.46
CA LEU A 259 7.21 -12.42 -5.70
C LEU A 259 6.78 -11.07 -6.28
N GLN A 260 5.48 -10.81 -6.31
CA GLN A 260 4.95 -9.54 -6.79
C GLN A 260 5.47 -8.36 -5.96
N CYS A 261 5.50 -8.46 -4.63
CA CYS A 261 6.06 -7.43 -3.76
C CYS A 261 7.55 -7.21 -4.02
N VAL A 262 8.34 -8.27 -4.21
CA VAL A 262 9.77 -8.18 -4.54
C VAL A 262 9.97 -7.50 -5.90
N PHE A 263 9.20 -7.88 -6.92
CA PHE A 263 9.24 -7.22 -8.22
C PHE A 263 8.84 -5.74 -8.12
N ALA A 264 7.78 -5.41 -7.38
CA ALA A 264 7.36 -4.03 -7.13
C ALA A 264 8.42 -3.21 -6.40
N TYR A 265 9.12 -3.80 -5.42
CA TYR A 265 10.23 -3.15 -4.74
C TYR A 265 11.41 -2.93 -5.69
N MET A 266 11.84 -3.95 -6.43
CA MET A 266 12.93 -3.83 -7.40
C MET A 266 12.64 -2.73 -8.41
N LEU A 267 11.41 -2.71 -8.91
CA LEU A 267 10.86 -1.69 -9.79
C LEU A 267 11.00 -0.29 -9.16
N LEU A 268 10.50 -0.06 -7.96
CA LEU A 268 10.67 1.22 -7.26
C LEU A 268 12.15 1.60 -7.00
N SER A 269 13.02 0.61 -6.78
CA SER A 269 14.43 0.82 -6.47
C SER A 269 15.30 1.10 -7.71
N ASP A 270 15.00 0.50 -8.87
CA ASP A 270 15.78 0.64 -10.10
C ASP A 270 15.63 2.03 -10.73
N THR A 271 14.57 2.77 -10.40
CA THR A 271 14.43 4.20 -10.74
C THR A 271 15.47 5.13 -10.09
N TRP A 272 16.38 4.64 -9.23
CA TRP A 272 17.52 5.40 -8.69
C TRP A 272 18.87 5.11 -9.34
N ASN A 273 18.98 4.15 -10.26
CA ASN A 273 20.25 3.79 -10.90
C ASN A 273 20.71 4.75 -12.01
N GLU A 274 19.90 5.76 -12.40
CA GLU A 274 20.31 6.79 -13.38
C GLU A 274 20.70 8.15 -12.75
N ILE A 275 20.62 8.36 -11.43
CA ILE A 275 20.93 9.66 -10.80
C ILE A 275 22.17 9.65 -9.87
N VAL A 276 22.88 8.52 -9.69
CA VAL A 276 24.13 8.47 -8.89
C VAL A 276 25.37 8.04 -9.70
N LEU A 277 25.26 7.97 -11.03
CA LEU A 277 26.43 7.84 -11.90
C LEU A 277 26.37 8.82 -13.08
N PHE A 278 26.32 10.12 -12.79
CA PHE A 278 27.00 11.19 -13.55
C PHE A 278 27.28 12.40 -12.65
#